data_AF-U5GWW9-F1
#
_entry.id   AF-U5GWW9-F1
#
_cell.length_a   1.000
_cell.length_b   1.000
_cell.length_c   1.000
_cell.angle_alpha   90.00
_cell.angle_beta   90.00
_cell.angle_gamma   90.00
#
_symmetry.space_group_name_H-M   'P 1'
#
loop_
_entity.id
_entity.type
_entity.pdbx_description
1 polymer ?
#
loop_
_entity_poly.entity_id
_entity_poly.type
_entity_poly.pdbx_seq_one_letter_code
_entity_poly.pdbx_strand_id
1 'polypeptide(L)'
;KDGNKKKSSKKLLRCFKCNKTRHIKVDCPLLQNKMKSHHHNNAMTATGSDNSYSSLNDEEKHVANMCFMTIESENEVQSLYDKSNPTYNELHNSLESLYDELKKLGLKYSLLKKNHACLFVEKKNSRK
;
A
#
# COMPACT_ATOMS: atom_id res chain seq x y z
N LYS A 1 37.45 -10.50 -5.55
CA LYS A 1 37.21 -9.44 -4.56
C LYS A 1 36.56 -8.29 -5.30
N ASP A 2 35.23 -8.35 -5.42
CA ASP A 2 34.25 -7.57 -4.63
C ASP A 2 33.93 -6.29 -5.44
N GLY A 3 32.74 -5.98 -5.90
CA GLY A 3 31.39 -6.47 -5.63
C GLY A 3 30.50 -5.29 -6.04
N ASN A 4 30.16 -5.19 -7.32
CA ASN A 4 29.42 -4.04 -7.85
C ASN A 4 27.95 -4.13 -7.42
N LYS A 5 27.68 -3.60 -6.22
CA LYS A 5 26.37 -3.58 -5.57
C LYS A 5 25.49 -2.57 -6.29
N LYS A 6 24.70 -3.07 -7.24
CA LYS A 6 23.56 -2.35 -7.86
C LYS A 6 22.75 -1.66 -6.75
N LYS A 7 22.89 -0.34 -6.64
CA LYS A 7 22.06 0.49 -5.78
C LYS A 7 20.67 0.48 -6.39
N SER A 8 19.80 -0.39 -5.88
CA SER A 8 18.38 -0.33 -6.21
C SER A 8 17.88 1.06 -5.83
N SER A 9 17.45 1.81 -6.84
CA SER A 9 16.70 3.05 -6.68
C SER A 9 15.36 2.72 -6.02
N LYS A 10 15.40 2.42 -4.72
CA LYS A 10 14.23 2.41 -3.86
C LYS A 10 13.72 3.84 -3.88
N LYS A 11 12.79 4.14 -4.79
CA LYS A 11 11.99 5.36 -4.79
C LYS A 11 11.51 5.52 -3.36
N LEU A 12 12.14 6.42 -2.61
CA LEU A 12 11.93 6.54 -1.16
C LEU A 12 10.43 6.65 -0.93
N LEU A 13 9.85 5.68 -0.22
CA LEU A 13 8.42 5.63 0.03
C LEU A 13 8.01 6.96 0.64
N ARG A 14 7.26 7.73 -0.14
CA ARG A 14 6.87 9.09 0.20
C ARG A 14 5.42 9.07 0.65
N CYS A 15 5.14 9.64 1.82
CA CYS A 15 3.79 9.81 2.29
C CYS A 15 3.02 10.72 1.32
N PHE A 16 1.94 10.21 0.73
CA PHE A 16 1.10 10.99 -0.18
C PHE A 16 0.45 12.21 0.49
N LYS A 17 0.23 12.16 1.82
CA LYS A 17 -0.45 13.24 2.53
C LYS A 17 0.45 14.41 2.92
N CYS A 18 1.70 14.15 3.28
CA CYS A 18 2.62 15.19 3.76
C CYS A 18 3.93 15.28 2.94
N ASN A 19 4.06 14.49 1.89
CA ASN A 19 5.18 14.45 0.96
C ASN A 19 6.57 14.15 1.58
N LYS A 20 6.61 13.62 2.82
CA LYS A 20 7.85 13.26 3.54
C LYS A 20 8.22 11.79 3.31
N THR A 21 9.52 11.48 3.31
CA THR A 21 10.09 10.17 2.92
C THR A 21 10.34 9.20 4.09
N ARG A 22 9.64 9.37 5.21
CA ARG A 22 9.88 8.59 6.44
C ARG A 22 8.79 7.57 6.77
N HIS A 23 7.60 7.75 6.22
CA HIS A 23 6.42 6.99 6.57
C HIS A 23 5.49 6.84 5.36
N ILE A 24 4.63 5.83 5.39
CA ILE A 24 3.56 5.66 4.41
C ILE A 24 2.29 6.39 4.87
N LYS A 25 1.28 6.49 3.99
CA LYS A 25 0.04 7.23 4.28
C LYS A 25 -0.61 6.86 5.62
N VAL A 26 -0.60 5.57 5.97
CA VAL A 26 -1.21 5.02 7.20
C VAL A 26 -0.54 5.56 8.46
N ASP A 27 0.78 5.71 8.43
CA ASP A 27 1.58 6.17 9.58
C ASP A 27 1.78 7.69 9.58
N CYS A 28 0.99 8.44 8.81
CA CYS A 28 1.14 9.88 8.72
C CYS A 28 0.66 10.55 10.03
N PRO A 29 1.52 11.32 10.73
CA PRO A 29 1.12 12.02 11.95
C PRO A 29 -0.05 12.98 11.72
N LEU A 30 -0.13 13.60 10.53
CA LEU A 30 -1.24 14.47 10.15
C LEU A 30 -2.56 13.71 10.02
N LEU A 31 -2.52 12.44 9.62
CA LEU A 31 -3.70 11.58 9.56
C LEU A 31 -4.13 11.19 10.98
N GLN A 32 -3.20 10.79 11.84
CA GLN A 32 -3.48 10.43 13.23
C GLN A 32 -4.05 11.61 14.04
N ASN A 33 -3.55 12.83 13.83
CA ASN A 33 -4.06 14.02 14.52
C ASN A 33 -5.50 14.37 14.10
N LYS A 34 -5.88 14.13 12.84
CA LYS A 34 -7.27 14.31 12.38
C LYS A 34 -8.23 13.31 13.01
N MET A 35 -7.81 12.05 13.17
CA MET A 35 -8.63 11.03 13.85
C MET A 35 -8.84 11.38 15.33
N LYS A 36 -7.80 11.91 16.01
CA LYS A 36 -7.89 12.36 17.40
C LYS A 36 -8.79 13.60 17.56
N SER A 37 -8.68 14.57 16.67
CA SER A 37 -9.53 15.78 16.71
C SER A 37 -11.00 15.47 16.43
N HIS A 38 -11.31 14.56 15.49
CA HIS A 38 -12.69 14.11 15.28
C HIS A 38 -13.27 13.37 16.48
N HIS A 39 -12.45 12.61 17.22
CA HIS A 39 -12.90 11.93 18.44
C HIS A 39 -13.06 12.87 19.64
N HIS A 40 -12.31 13.98 19.72
CA HIS A 40 -12.44 14.93 20.83
C HIS A 40 -13.58 15.94 20.65
N ASN A 41 -14.02 16.20 19.41
CA ASN A 41 -15.10 17.14 19.13
C ASN A 41 -16.51 16.56 19.33
N ASN A 42 -16.65 15.23 19.48
CA ASN A 42 -17.95 14.57 19.65
C ASN A 42 -18.28 14.22 21.11
N ALA A 43 -17.43 14.58 22.07
CA ALA A 43 -17.58 14.19 23.49
C ALA A 43 -17.91 15.37 24.43
N MET A 44 -18.02 16.60 23.94
CA MET A 44 -18.40 17.76 24.75
C MET A 44 -19.31 18.72 23.97
N THR A 45 -20.61 18.47 23.98
CA THR A 45 -21.61 19.51 23.69
C THR A 45 -22.82 19.35 24.61
N ALA A 46 -22.70 19.86 25.83
CA ALA A 46 -23.84 20.13 26.72
C ALA A 46 -23.48 21.28 27.70
N THR A 47 -23.32 22.50 27.18
CA THR A 47 -23.63 23.76 27.90
C THR A 47 -23.38 24.92 26.94
N GLY A 48 -24.44 25.63 26.59
CA GLY A 48 -24.31 26.93 25.94
C GLY A 48 -23.85 27.98 26.96
N SER A 49 -22.83 28.74 26.58
CA SER A 49 -22.75 30.16 26.92
C SER A 49 -21.88 30.87 25.89
N ASP A 50 -22.32 32.04 25.47
CA ASP A 50 -21.51 33.04 24.79
C ASP A 50 -20.14 33.15 25.44
N ASN A 51 -19.08 33.06 24.66
CA ASN A 51 -17.89 33.82 24.98
C ASN A 51 -17.37 34.49 23.71
N SER A 52 -17.43 35.81 23.78
CA SER A 52 -16.92 36.79 22.85
C SER A 52 -15.52 36.44 22.35
N TYR A 53 -15.41 36.42 21.04
CA TYR A 53 -14.18 36.54 20.28
C TYR A 53 -13.46 37.82 20.72
N SER A 54 -12.30 37.70 21.38
CA SER A 54 -11.35 38.80 21.42
C SER A 54 -9.94 38.32 21.72
N SER A 55 -9.08 38.42 20.70
CA SER A 55 -7.80 39.10 20.85
C SER A 55 -7.39 39.60 19.46
N LEU A 56 -7.97 40.75 19.08
CA LEU A 56 -7.41 41.64 18.07
C LEU A 56 -6.18 42.31 18.71
N ASN A 57 -4.99 42.07 18.17
CA ASN A 57 -3.95 43.10 18.20
C ASN A 57 -3.06 42.98 16.95
N ASP A 58 -2.93 44.12 16.31
CA ASP A 58 -1.98 44.52 15.28
C ASP A 58 -2.12 44.08 13.81
N GLU A 59 -2.82 44.95 13.07
CA GLU A 59 -2.32 45.73 11.91
C GLU A 59 -2.06 45.02 10.57
N GLU A 60 -2.48 45.70 9.50
CA GLU A 60 -2.31 45.37 8.07
C GLU A 60 -3.18 44.26 7.46
N LYS A 61 -4.46 44.62 7.28
CA LYS A 61 -5.20 44.64 6.00
C LYS A 61 -4.51 44.03 4.76
N HIS A 62 -4.28 42.71 4.76
CA HIS A 62 -4.17 41.91 3.55
C HIS A 62 -5.40 41.00 3.43
N VAL A 63 -6.51 41.58 2.95
CA VAL A 63 -7.61 40.79 2.38
C VAL A 63 -7.12 40.23 1.05
N ALA A 64 -6.35 39.15 1.11
CA ALA A 64 -6.14 38.31 -0.05
C ALA A 64 -7.48 37.62 -0.32
N ASN A 65 -8.20 38.15 -1.32
CA ASN A 65 -9.38 37.55 -1.89
C ASN A 65 -9.06 36.08 -2.26
N MET A 66 -9.48 35.12 -1.44
CA MET A 66 -9.47 33.70 -1.81
C MET A 66 -10.53 33.50 -2.89
N CYS A 67 -10.21 33.90 -4.12
CA CYS A 67 -10.95 33.45 -5.30
C CYS A 67 -10.76 31.94 -5.42
N PHE A 68 -11.74 31.18 -4.92
CA PHE A 68 -11.98 29.81 -5.34
C PHE A 68 -12.46 29.86 -6.79
N MET A 69 -11.53 30.04 -7.73
CA MET A 69 -11.79 29.60 -9.09
C MET A 69 -11.86 28.08 -9.02
N THR A 70 -13.08 27.57 -9.12
CA THR A 70 -13.38 26.19 -9.44
C THR A 70 -12.46 25.79 -10.57
N ILE A 71 -11.39 25.06 -10.26
CA ILE A 71 -10.77 24.21 -11.27
C ILE A 71 -11.88 23.20 -11.49
N GLU A 72 -12.64 23.39 -12.56
CA GLU A 72 -13.31 22.29 -13.21
C GLU A 72 -12.17 21.36 -13.61
N SER A 73 -11.71 20.56 -12.64
CA SER A 73 -10.99 19.37 -12.96
C SER A 73 -12.05 18.56 -13.66
N GLU A 74 -12.04 18.64 -14.98
CA GLU A 74 -12.22 17.46 -15.81
C GLU A 74 -11.45 16.35 -15.10
N ASN A 75 -12.17 15.69 -14.20
CA ASN A 75 -11.76 14.50 -13.51
C ASN A 75 -11.86 13.32 -14.48
N GLU A 76 -11.79 13.60 -15.77
CA GLU A 76 -11.05 12.81 -16.72
C GLU A 76 -9.55 12.92 -16.37
N VAL A 77 -9.21 12.41 -15.18
CA VAL A 77 -8.15 11.39 -15.17
C VAL A 77 -8.70 10.27 -16.03
N GLN A 78 -8.70 10.49 -17.35
CA GLN A 78 -8.58 9.43 -18.32
C GLN A 78 -7.28 8.79 -17.89
N SER A 79 -7.46 7.78 -17.03
CA SER A 79 -6.43 6.89 -16.61
C SER A 79 -5.93 6.36 -17.93
N LEU A 80 -4.86 6.97 -18.44
CA LEU A 80 -3.85 6.31 -19.23
C LEU A 80 -3.23 5.27 -18.30
N TYR A 81 -4.08 4.32 -17.86
CA TYR A 81 -3.73 2.98 -17.51
C TYR A 81 -3.12 2.53 -18.82
N ASP A 82 -1.79 2.64 -18.86
CA ASP A 82 -0.97 2.04 -19.87
C ASP A 82 -1.59 0.68 -20.18
N LYS A 83 -2.21 0.57 -21.37
CA LYS A 83 -3.02 -0.57 -21.81
C LYS A 83 -2.18 -1.87 -21.85
N SER A 84 -0.89 -1.77 -21.55
CA SER A 84 0.04 -2.88 -21.40
C SER A 84 0.11 -3.47 -20.00
N ASN A 85 -0.35 -2.78 -18.95
CA ASN A 85 -0.29 -3.32 -17.59
C ASN A 85 -1.48 -4.25 -17.34
N PRO A 86 -1.25 -5.49 -16.85
CA PRO A 86 -2.32 -6.41 -16.55
C PRO A 86 -3.25 -5.86 -15.48
N THR A 87 -4.54 -6.14 -15.63
CA THR A 87 -5.53 -5.74 -14.62
C THR A 87 -5.34 -6.54 -13.33
N TYR A 88 -5.86 -6.03 -12.21
CA TYR A 88 -5.80 -6.76 -10.94
C TYR A 88 -6.40 -8.18 -11.05
N ASN A 89 -7.52 -8.31 -11.78
CA ASN A 89 -8.18 -9.59 -12.00
C ASN A 89 -7.30 -10.55 -12.82
N GLU A 90 -6.65 -10.07 -13.87
CA GLU A 90 -5.71 -10.87 -14.66
C GLU A 90 -4.53 -11.36 -13.83
N LEU A 91 -3.97 -10.48 -12.98
CA LEU A 91 -2.89 -10.85 -12.06
C LEU A 91 -3.36 -11.89 -11.04
N HIS A 92 -4.56 -11.71 -10.47
CA HIS A 92 -5.12 -12.63 -9.49
C HIS A 92 -5.37 -14.01 -10.09
N ASN A 93 -5.99 -14.07 -11.27
CA ASN A 93 -6.24 -15.31 -12.00
C ASN A 93 -4.93 -16.02 -12.37
N SER A 94 -3.92 -15.26 -12.81
CA SER A 94 -2.59 -15.79 -13.12
C SER A 94 -1.93 -16.41 -11.88
N LEU A 95 -2.05 -15.74 -10.73
CA LEU A 95 -1.52 -16.24 -9.47
C LEU A 95 -2.22 -17.53 -9.02
N GLU A 96 -3.55 -17.58 -9.09
CA GLU A 96 -4.33 -18.75 -8.71
C GLU A 96 -3.97 -19.97 -9.59
N SER A 97 -3.88 -19.77 -10.90
CA SER A 97 -3.45 -20.81 -11.85
C SER A 97 -2.07 -21.37 -11.50
N LEU A 98 -1.09 -20.49 -11.28
CA LEU A 98 0.27 -20.89 -10.89
C LEU A 98 0.30 -21.63 -9.55
N TYR A 99 -0.54 -21.23 -8.60
CA TYR A 99 -0.64 -21.89 -7.31
C TYR A 99 -1.18 -23.32 -7.43
N ASP A 100 -2.17 -23.55 -8.29
CA ASP A 100 -2.70 -24.88 -8.54
C ASP A 100 -1.71 -25.78 -9.30
N GLU A 101 -0.95 -25.23 -10.24
CA GLU A 101 0.16 -25.95 -10.87
C GLU A 101 1.22 -26.35 -9.85
N LEU A 102 1.57 -25.44 -8.93
CA LEU A 102 2.51 -25.72 -7.84
C LEU A 102 2.02 -26.87 -6.94
N LYS A 103 0.73 -26.89 -6.57
CA LYS A 103 0.14 -28.01 -5.82
C LYS A 103 0.26 -29.33 -6.58
N LYS A 104 -0.13 -29.34 -7.85
CA LYS A 104 -0.05 -30.53 -8.73
C LYS A 104 1.39 -31.03 -8.82
N LEU A 105 2.36 -30.13 -8.97
CA LEU A 105 3.78 -30.45 -9.00
C LEU A 105 4.26 -31.05 -7.67
N GLY A 106 3.82 -30.49 -6.55
CA GLY A 106 4.12 -31.02 -5.21
C GLY A 106 3.65 -32.46 -5.02
N LEU A 107 2.45 -32.79 -5.50
CA LEU A 107 1.92 -34.16 -5.47
C LEU A 107 2.76 -35.12 -6.33
N LYS A 108 3.10 -34.70 -7.57
CA LYS A 108 3.96 -35.49 -8.47
C LYS A 108 5.34 -35.75 -7.88
N TYR A 109 5.96 -34.73 -7.27
CA TYR A 109 7.25 -34.86 -6.61
C TYR A 109 7.20 -35.84 -5.43
N SER A 110 6.16 -35.75 -4.60
CA SER A 110 5.95 -36.68 -3.48
C SER A 110 5.84 -38.13 -3.95
N LEU A 111 5.07 -38.38 -5.02
CA LEU A 111 4.96 -39.70 -5.63
C LEU A 111 6.31 -40.20 -6.17
N LEU A 112 7.02 -39.35 -6.93
CA LEU A 112 8.32 -39.69 -7.48
C LEU A 112 9.34 -40.04 -6.39
N LYS A 113 9.34 -39.28 -5.28
CA LYS A 113 10.21 -39.53 -4.12
C LYS A 113 9.93 -40.90 -3.50
N LYS A 114 8.66 -41.29 -3.35
CA LYS A 114 8.25 -42.62 -2.85
C LYS A 114 8.70 -43.71 -3.81
N ASN A 115 8.45 -43.55 -5.11
CA ASN A 115 8.85 -44.53 -6.13
C ASN A 115 10.37 -44.74 -6.16
N HIS A 116 11.14 -43.65 -6.11
CA HIS A 116 12.60 -43.74 -6.04
C HIS A 116 13.08 -44.49 -4.80
N ALA A 117 12.45 -44.25 -3.63
CA ALA A 117 12.77 -44.99 -2.41
C ALA A 117 12.49 -46.49 -2.55
N CYS A 118 11.34 -46.88 -3.12
CA CYS A 118 11.00 -48.29 -3.37
C CYS A 118 12.00 -48.95 -4.32
N LEU A 119 12.26 -48.34 -5.48
CA LEU A 119 13.21 -48.86 -6.47
C LEU A 119 14.63 -49.02 -5.89
N PHE A 120 15.04 -48.11 -5.02
CA PHE A 120 16.33 -48.22 -4.34
C PHE A 120 16.42 -49.44 -3.42
N VAL A 121 15.33 -49.76 -2.71
CA VAL A 121 15.24 -50.97 -1.86
C VAL A 121 15.24 -52.23 -2.73
N GLU A 122 14.44 -52.27 -3.79
CA GLU A 122 14.38 -53.40 -4.73
C GLU A 122 15.75 -53.69 -5.34
N LYS A 123 16.44 -52.65 -5.84
CA LYS A 123 17.78 -52.76 -6.41
C LYS A 123 18.82 -53.31 -5.43
N LYS A 124 18.69 -53.01 -4.13
CA LYS A 124 19.56 -53.59 -3.10
C LYS A 124 19.26 -55.07 -2.87
N ASN A 125 17.99 -55.44 -2.88
CA ASN A 125 17.57 -56.83 -2.66
C ASN A 125 17.95 -57.73 -3.84
N SER A 126 17.82 -57.26 -5.08
CA SER A 126 18.23 -58.04 -6.28
C SER A 126 19.74 -58.22 -6.45
N ARG A 127 20.55 -57.57 -5.61
CA ARG A 127 22.02 -57.69 -5.61
C ARG A 127 22.56 -58.60 -4.50
N LYS A 128 21.68 -59.11 -3.64
CA LYS A 128 22.00 -60.15 -2.67
C LYS A 128 21.69 -61.51 -3.28
#